data_AF-A0A1Q6V133-F1
#
_entry.id   AF-A0A1Q6V133-F1
#
_cell.length_a   1.000
_cell.length_b   1.000
_cell.length_c   1.000
_cell.angle_alpha   90.00
_cell.angle_beta   90.00
_cell.angle_gamma   90.00
#
_symmetry.space_group_name_H-M   'P 1'
#
loop_
_entity.id
_entity.type
_entity.pdbx_description
1 polymer ?
#
loop_
_entity_poly.entity_id
_entity_poly.type
_entity_poly.pdbx_seq_one_letter_code
_entity_poly.pdbx_strand_id
1 'polypeptide(L)'
;MYLSDYGYASSNCENKKIYDNNSSSNDIRACNTTNWLFKGNTEWLLPQYASRSDAAFDIFSDGYVYNDLVSPRQQGTRPVLYLTASVQIIDGDGTSSNPYTFGL
;
A
#
# COMPACT_ATOMS: atom_id res chain seq x y z
N MET A 1 4.25 -3.09 -2.67
CA MET A 1 2.77 -3.15 -2.62
C MET A 1 2.19 -2.39 -3.80
N TYR A 2 1.01 -2.77 -4.25
CA TYR A 2 0.23 -2.00 -5.21
C TYR A 2 -0.52 -0.87 -4.50
N LEU A 3 -0.89 0.17 -5.26
CA LEU A 3 -1.72 1.25 -4.73
C LEU A 3 -3.08 0.76 -4.23
N SER A 4 -3.67 -0.23 -4.93
CA SER A 4 -4.91 -0.87 -4.50
C SER A 4 -4.78 -1.47 -3.10
N ASP A 5 -3.63 -2.07 -2.77
CA ASP A 5 -3.39 -2.66 -1.46
C ASP A 5 -3.51 -1.58 -0.36
N TYR A 6 -3.01 -0.37 -0.62
CA TYR A 6 -3.14 0.76 0.31
C TYR A 6 -4.59 1.18 0.52
N GLY A 7 -5.39 1.19 -0.55
CA GLY A 7 -6.82 1.49 -0.48
C GLY A 7 -7.61 0.46 0.32
N TYR A 8 -7.39 -0.84 0.04
CA TYR A 8 -8.04 -1.94 0.75
C TYR A 8 -7.57 -2.14 2.18
N ALA A 9 -6.37 -1.65 2.53
CA ALA A 9 -5.87 -1.71 3.88
C ALA A 9 -6.58 -0.75 4.86
N SER A 10 -7.47 0.10 4.35
CA SER A 10 -8.21 1.04 5.16
C SER A 10 -9.69 0.64 5.28
N SER A 11 -10.22 0.68 6.50
CA SER A 11 -11.63 0.40 6.73
C SER A 11 -12.52 1.53 6.18
N ASN A 12 -13.41 1.21 5.23
CA ASN A 12 -14.40 2.10 4.62
C ASN A 12 -13.82 3.22 3.73
N CYS A 13 -12.63 3.02 3.17
CA CYS A 13 -11.96 4.02 2.33
C CYS A 13 -11.67 3.55 0.90
N GLU A 14 -12.20 2.38 0.52
CA GLU A 14 -12.01 1.76 -0.79
C GLU A 14 -12.51 2.64 -1.95
N ASN A 15 -13.48 3.52 -1.67
CA ASN A 15 -14.07 4.44 -2.65
C ASN A 15 -13.48 5.86 -2.60
N LYS A 16 -12.48 6.12 -1.74
CA LYS A 16 -11.86 7.45 -1.65
C LYS A 16 -10.87 7.66 -2.79
N LYS A 17 -10.75 8.91 -3.21
CA LYS A 17 -9.74 9.30 -4.20
C LYS A 17 -8.37 9.27 -3.55
N ILE A 18 -7.39 8.93 -4.37
CA ILE A 18 -5.96 9.05 -4.07
C ILE A 18 -5.63 10.49 -3.62
N TYR A 19 -6.27 11.46 -4.28
CA TYR A 19 -6.15 12.87 -3.97
C TYR A 19 -7.47 13.59 -4.31
N ASP A 20 -8.03 14.34 -3.37
CA ASP A 20 -9.18 15.22 -3.60
C ASP A 20 -8.91 16.64 -3.08
N ASN A 21 -8.92 17.61 -3.99
CA ASN A 21 -8.74 19.03 -3.67
C ASN A 21 -10.01 19.69 -3.09
N ASN A 22 -11.19 19.09 -3.27
CA ASN A 22 -12.47 19.70 -2.92
C ASN A 22 -12.94 19.32 -1.52
N SER A 23 -12.59 18.12 -1.06
CA SER A 23 -12.99 17.64 0.27
C SER A 23 -12.02 16.61 0.82
N SER A 24 -11.48 16.87 2.02
CA SER A 24 -10.65 15.92 2.76
C SER A 24 -11.40 14.63 3.09
N SER A 25 -12.74 14.67 3.20
CA SER A 25 -13.54 13.46 3.47
C SER A 25 -13.55 12.48 2.29
N ASN A 26 -13.24 12.93 1.08
CA ASN A 26 -13.14 12.08 -0.12
C ASN A 26 -11.71 11.64 -0.41
N ASP A 27 -10.75 12.07 0.39
CA ASP A 27 -9.33 11.83 0.21
C ASP A 27 -8.86 10.66 1.08
N ILE A 28 -8.03 9.77 0.52
CA ILE A 28 -7.50 8.59 1.21
C ILE A 28 -6.68 8.93 2.46
N ARG A 29 -6.06 10.12 2.52
CA ARG A 29 -5.27 10.59 3.68
C ARG A 29 -6.11 10.75 4.93
N ALA A 30 -7.42 10.98 4.80
CA ALA A 30 -8.32 11.02 5.95
C ALA A 30 -8.45 9.68 6.68
N CYS A 31 -7.93 8.59 6.10
CA CYS A 31 -8.03 7.25 6.64
C CYS A 31 -6.74 6.69 7.22
N ASN A 32 -5.71 7.52 7.39
CA ASN A 32 -4.43 7.10 7.95
C ASN A 32 -4.56 6.42 9.32
N THR A 33 -5.57 6.79 10.12
CA THR A 33 -5.81 6.20 11.45
C THR A 33 -6.42 4.80 11.40
N THR A 34 -7.06 4.40 10.29
CA THR A 34 -7.68 3.08 10.10
C THR A 34 -6.95 2.23 9.07
N ASN A 35 -5.92 2.79 8.42
CA ASN A 35 -5.12 2.10 7.41
C ASN A 35 -3.96 1.35 8.08
N TRP A 36 -4.01 0.03 8.12
CA TRP A 36 -2.98 -0.77 8.81
C TRP A 36 -1.64 -0.85 8.05
N LEU A 37 -1.63 -0.46 6.76
CA LEU A 37 -0.40 -0.28 5.97
C LEU A 37 0.26 1.08 6.20
N PHE A 38 -0.46 2.09 6.71
CA PHE A 38 0.14 3.38 7.02
C PHE A 38 1.09 3.28 8.22
N LYS A 39 2.36 3.66 8.01
CA LYS A 39 3.41 3.64 9.05
C LYS A 39 4.09 5.00 9.28
N GLY A 40 3.62 6.06 8.62
CA GLY A 40 4.15 7.41 8.80
C GLY A 40 5.53 7.66 8.17
N ASN A 41 5.97 6.80 7.25
CA ASN A 41 7.20 6.93 6.48
C ASN A 41 6.89 6.92 4.98
N THR A 42 7.82 7.45 4.17
CA THR A 42 7.70 7.34 2.72
C THR A 42 8.03 5.91 2.24
N GLU A 43 7.18 5.34 1.38
CA GLU A 43 7.33 3.98 0.87
C GLU A 43 7.10 3.90 -0.65
N TRP A 44 8.00 3.20 -1.36
CA TRP A 44 7.83 2.93 -2.79
C TRP A 44 6.70 1.92 -3.03
N LEU A 45 5.89 2.20 -4.03
CA LEU A 45 4.92 1.28 -4.60
C LEU A 45 5.53 0.50 -5.78
N LEU A 46 4.97 -0.67 -6.04
CA LEU A 46 5.45 -1.56 -7.11
C LEU A 46 5.17 -1.01 -8.53
N PRO A 47 4.02 -0.36 -8.82
CA PRO A 47 3.77 0.20 -10.13
C PRO A 47 4.74 1.35 -10.48
N GLN A 48 5.23 1.32 -11.72
CA GLN A 48 5.97 2.43 -12.30
C GLN A 48 5.00 3.50 -12.82
N TYR A 49 5.48 4.74 -12.93
CA TYR A 49 4.70 5.79 -13.55
C TYR A 49 4.72 5.62 -15.08
N ALA A 50 3.57 5.28 -15.66
CA ALA A 50 3.49 4.81 -17.05
C ALA A 50 4.07 5.77 -18.11
N SER A 51 4.06 7.09 -17.85
CA SER A 51 4.59 8.10 -18.77
C SER A 51 6.07 8.41 -18.57
N ARG A 52 6.73 7.80 -17.59
CA ARG A 52 8.12 8.10 -17.21
C ARG A 52 8.83 6.86 -16.65
N SER A 53 9.79 6.34 -17.40
CA SER A 53 10.58 5.17 -17.01
C SER A 53 11.49 5.39 -15.80
N ASP A 54 11.72 6.65 -15.42
CA ASP A 54 12.55 7.07 -14.29
C ASP A 54 11.74 7.34 -13.00
N ALA A 55 10.43 7.10 -13.00
CA ALA A 55 9.55 7.37 -11.87
C ALA A 55 8.73 6.16 -11.45
N ALA A 56 8.48 6.06 -10.14
CA ALA A 56 7.58 5.08 -9.52
C ALA A 56 6.56 5.82 -8.65
N PHE A 57 5.47 5.14 -8.32
CA PHE A 57 4.55 5.68 -7.32
C PHE A 57 5.13 5.47 -5.90
N ASP A 58 4.83 6.39 -4.99
CA ASP A 58 5.15 6.28 -3.57
C ASP A 58 4.00 6.76 -2.69
N ILE A 59 4.05 6.38 -1.41
CA ILE A 59 3.22 6.92 -0.34
C ILE A 59 4.13 7.78 0.53
N PHE A 60 3.84 9.07 0.70
CA PHE A 60 4.57 9.96 1.60
C PHE A 60 4.26 9.67 3.07
N SER A 61 5.09 10.21 3.96
CA SER A 61 4.92 10.09 5.42
C SER A 61 3.59 10.60 5.96
N ASP A 62 2.90 11.47 5.22
CA ASP A 62 1.56 11.99 5.53
C ASP A 62 0.42 11.17 4.89
N GLY A 63 0.74 10.05 4.23
CA GLY A 63 -0.20 9.18 3.54
C GLY A 63 -0.58 9.66 2.14
N TYR A 64 0.01 10.76 1.65
CA TYR A 64 -0.24 11.22 0.29
C TYR A 64 0.39 10.26 -0.72
N VAL A 65 -0.34 9.90 -1.76
CA VAL A 65 0.18 9.03 -2.82
C VAL A 65 0.46 9.85 -4.07
N TYR A 66 1.66 9.73 -4.61
CA TYR A 66 2.07 10.43 -5.83
C TYR A 66 3.10 9.60 -6.60
N ASN A 67 3.69 10.19 -7.64
CA ASN A 67 4.86 9.62 -8.30
C ASN A 67 6.10 10.45 -7.99
N ASP A 68 7.23 9.79 -7.76
CA ASP A 68 8.52 10.44 -7.58
C ASP A 68 9.61 9.75 -8.42
N LEU A 69 10.69 10.47 -8.66
CA LEU A 69 11.88 9.97 -9.33
C LEU A 69 12.52 8.86 -8.50
N VAL A 70 12.69 7.70 -9.10
CA VAL A 70 13.42 6.60 -8.46
C VAL A 70 14.86 7.05 -8.26
N SER A 71 15.29 7.13 -7.02
CA SER A 71 16.61 7.63 -6.64
C SER A 71 17.23 6.75 -5.56
N PRO A 72 18.53 6.91 -5.25
CA PRO A 72 19.17 6.19 -4.14
C PRO A 72 18.63 6.54 -2.75
N ARG A 73 17.61 7.41 -2.64
CA ARG A 73 16.90 7.68 -1.38
C ARG A 73 16.26 6.40 -0.89
N GLN A 74 16.65 5.97 0.30
CA GLN A 74 16.04 4.82 0.96
C GLN A 74 14.62 5.19 1.39
N GLN A 75 13.63 4.63 0.69
CA GLN A 75 12.25 4.60 1.13
C GLN A 75 11.89 3.17 1.54
N GLY A 76 10.85 3.03 2.37
CA GLY A 76 10.35 1.70 2.74
C GLY A 76 9.86 0.93 1.52
N THR A 77 9.92 -0.39 1.57
CA THR A 77 9.30 -1.26 0.57
C THR A 77 8.50 -2.35 1.27
N ARG A 78 7.35 -2.70 0.68
CA ARG A 78 6.52 -3.81 1.15
C ARG A 78 6.44 -4.87 0.05
N PRO A 79 7.27 -5.93 0.12
CA PRO A 79 7.16 -7.02 -0.83
C PRO A 79 5.77 -7.65 -0.73
N VAL A 80 5.18 -8.00 -1.87
CA VAL A 80 3.89 -8.70 -1.96
C VAL A 80 4.15 -10.05 -2.60
N LEU A 81 3.53 -11.08 -2.03
CA LEU A 81 3.61 -12.45 -2.55
C LEU A 81 2.39 -12.71 -3.44
N TYR A 82 2.63 -13.31 -4.61
CA TYR A 82 1.56 -13.88 -5.43
C TYR A 82 1.39 -15.34 -5.05
N LEU A 83 0.24 -15.69 -4.50
CA LEU A 83 -0.09 -17.07 -4.14
C LEU A 83 -0.90 -17.72 -5.27
N THR A 84 -0.48 -18.90 -5.72
CA THR A 84 -1.25 -19.68 -6.70
C THR A 84 -2.49 -20.29 -6.05
N ALA A 85 -3.49 -20.66 -6.86
CA ALA A 85 -4.74 -21.23 -6.36
C ALA A 85 -4.57 -22.56 -5.59
N SER A 86 -3.43 -23.25 -5.77
CA SER A 86 -3.08 -24.47 -5.03
C SER A 86 -2.57 -24.20 -3.61
N VAL A 87 -2.09 -22.98 -3.34
CA VAL A 87 -1.58 -22.63 -2.01
C VAL A 87 -2.75 -22.56 -1.03
N GLN A 88 -2.62 -23.28 0.08
CA GLN A 88 -3.61 -23.27 1.16
C GLN A 88 -3.01 -22.67 2.43
N ILE A 89 -3.82 -21.90 3.15
CA ILE A 89 -3.52 -21.57 4.54
C ILE A 89 -3.76 -22.84 5.34
N ILE A 90 -2.68 -23.42 5.86
CA ILE A 90 -2.76 -24.67 6.64
C ILE A 90 -2.70 -24.42 8.14
N ASP A 91 -2.30 -23.22 8.55
CA ASP A 91 -2.28 -22.78 9.95
C ASP A 91 -2.19 -21.24 10.03
N GLY A 92 -2.43 -20.70 11.23
CA GLY A 92 -2.34 -19.26 11.52
C GLY A 92 -3.61 -18.46 11.22
N ASP A 93 -3.73 -17.29 11.83
CA ASP A 93 -4.87 -16.36 11.67
C ASP A 93 -4.50 -15.01 11.04
N GLY A 94 -3.21 -14.81 10.73
CA GLY A 94 -2.71 -13.61 10.07
C GLY A 94 -2.33 -12.48 11.03
N THR A 95 -2.38 -12.69 12.35
CA THR A 95 -1.87 -11.73 13.34
C THR A 95 -0.34 -11.77 13.45
N SER A 96 0.26 -10.73 14.02
CA SER A 96 1.73 -10.68 14.22
C SER A 96 2.25 -11.78 15.14
N SER A 97 1.41 -12.29 16.05
CA SER A 97 1.73 -13.42 16.95
C SER A 97 1.41 -14.78 16.35
N ASN A 98 0.56 -14.84 15.33
CA ASN A 98 0.08 -16.07 14.71
C ASN A 98 -0.04 -15.91 13.18
N PRO A 99 1.09 -15.73 12.46
CA PRO A 99 1.10 -15.46 11.03
C PRO A 99 0.61 -16.68 10.24
N TYR A 100 0.03 -16.43 9.05
CA TYR A 100 -0.38 -17.51 8.16
C TYR A 100 0.79 -18.40 7.76
N THR A 101 0.57 -19.70 7.85
CA THR A 101 1.47 -20.73 7.31
C THR A 101 0.84 -21.32 6.05
N PHE A 102 1.64 -21.39 4.99
CA PHE A 102 1.19 -21.84 3.68
C PHE A 102 1.70 -23.25 3.37
N GLY A 103 0.79 -24.12 2.93
CA GLY A 103 1.12 -25.43 2.34
C GLY A 103 1.22 -25.31 0.81
N LEU A 104 2.14 -26.10 0.22
CA LEU A 104 2.32 -26.24 -1.23
C LEU A 104 1.66 -27.52 -1.75
#